data_AF-A0A7J2YXV9-F1
#
_entry.id   AF-A0A7J2YXV9-F1
#
_cell.length_a   1.000
_cell.length_b   1.000
_cell.length_c   1.000
_cell.angle_alpha   90.00
_cell.angle_beta   90.00
_cell.angle_gamma   90.00
#
_symmetry.space_group_name_H-M   'P 1'
#
loop_
_entity.id
_entity.type
_entity.pdbx_description
1 polymer ?
#
loop_
_entity_poly.entity_id
_entity_poly.type
_entity_poly.pdbx_seq_one_letter_code
_entity_poly.pdbx_strand_id
1 'polypeptide(L)'
;MFAPKKRLLQTFVLILLVSMVTIATAIPYVAANPYAPLHLPKITINSDGSITPQTDYITRVGSTYTLTRDMLHEYTVEILCSNIVFDGAAHIIDVTVEGNFSDQGYPAFYVDVGVNLQDVSNVVVKNLTGRGSNVNVNLQFSSRCEIVNVTCPQNIRILGDGNTITECNGGIEVYQGNNNLITKNNLTSVFVGLSSSNNKFYLNNFYLSDYPELFSSSSWDNGTVGNFWSNYTTKYPNAAEIDTSGIGNTTYAITRGWYTTRDYPNISDTDHFPLLYPYDIGKDQLGHPLANPENSSNAPGAPDSLLLGSIFAIAVIFAAILGIFNLKILRKKTVLKVAIANLGQRLTRLKDC
;
A
#
# COMPACT_ATOMS: atom_id res chain seq x y z
N MET A 1 18.37 21.20 81.21
CA MET A 1 17.03 20.63 80.90
C MET A 1 16.32 21.50 79.86
N PHE A 2 16.79 21.50 78.61
CA PHE A 2 16.20 22.01 77.36
C PHE A 2 17.15 21.39 76.31
N ALA A 3 16.80 20.47 75.42
CA ALA A 3 15.92 20.68 74.29
C ALA A 3 15.70 19.33 73.52
N PRO A 4 14.78 18.44 73.96
CA PRO A 4 14.40 17.28 73.15
C PRO A 4 13.47 17.66 71.98
N LYS A 5 12.77 18.81 72.08
CA LYS A 5 11.76 19.22 71.07
C LYS A 5 12.35 19.63 69.71
N LYS A 6 13.56 20.21 69.68
CA LYS A 6 14.20 20.62 68.42
C LYS A 6 14.66 19.44 67.55
N ARG A 7 15.15 18.35 68.19
CA ARG A 7 15.59 17.15 67.47
C ARG A 7 14.40 16.40 66.85
N LEU A 8 13.28 16.30 67.57
CA LEU A 8 12.07 15.66 67.06
C LEU A 8 11.50 16.38 65.82
N LEU A 9 11.48 17.71 65.85
CA LEU A 9 11.00 18.53 64.72
C LEU A 9 11.91 18.38 63.50
N GLN A 10 13.23 18.37 63.67
CA GLN A 10 14.19 18.17 62.58
C GLN A 10 14.05 16.79 61.95
N THR A 11 13.89 15.73 62.74
CA THR A 11 13.67 14.37 62.22
C THR A 11 12.34 14.27 61.47
N PHE A 12 11.27 14.89 61.96
CA PHE A 12 9.98 14.89 61.28
C PHE A 12 10.02 15.62 59.93
N VAL A 13 10.69 16.79 59.88
CA VAL A 13 10.89 17.54 58.62
C VAL A 13 11.74 16.74 57.63
N LEU A 14 12.78 16.03 58.09
CA LEU A 14 13.62 15.21 57.22
C LEU A 14 12.85 14.01 56.65
N ILE A 15 12.04 13.32 57.47
CA ILE A 15 11.18 12.21 57.00
C ILE A 15 10.16 12.72 55.98
N LEU A 16 9.56 13.89 56.22
CA LEU A 16 8.62 14.51 55.29
C LEU A 16 9.29 14.84 53.95
N LEU A 17 10.47 15.45 53.97
CA LEU A 17 11.21 15.79 52.75
C LEU A 17 11.66 14.55 51.96
N VAL A 18 12.14 13.50 52.65
CA VAL A 18 12.52 12.24 52.01
C VAL A 18 11.28 11.52 51.43
N SER A 19 10.13 11.61 52.09
CA SER A 19 8.87 11.06 51.57
C SER A 19 8.36 11.81 50.32
N MET A 20 8.54 13.13 50.26
CA MET A 20 8.16 13.92 49.07
C MET A 20 9.07 13.62 47.87
N VAL A 21 10.38 13.40 48.08
CA VAL A 21 11.32 13.04 47.01
C VAL A 21 11.04 11.63 46.47
N THR A 22 10.67 10.69 47.34
CA THR A 22 10.32 9.32 46.91
C THR A 22 8.98 9.25 46.19
N ILE A 23 7.98 10.05 46.58
CA ILE A 23 6.72 10.16 45.81
C ILE A 23 6.97 10.79 44.44
N ALA A 24 7.83 11.82 44.34
CA ALA A 24 8.14 12.47 43.07
C ALA A 24 8.92 11.57 42.08
N THR A 25 9.67 10.58 42.56
CA THR A 25 10.40 9.61 41.71
C THR A 25 9.64 8.30 41.49
N ALA A 26 8.65 7.98 42.34
CA ALA A 26 7.84 6.77 42.25
C ALA A 26 6.50 6.97 41.52
N ILE A 27 6.10 8.21 41.21
CA ILE A 27 5.12 8.45 40.16
C ILE A 27 5.88 8.21 38.85
N PRO A 28 5.70 7.06 38.15
CA PRO A 28 6.14 7.02 36.77
C PRO A 28 5.53 8.25 36.12
N TYR A 29 6.34 9.05 35.44
CA TYR A 29 5.85 9.94 34.41
C TYR A 29 5.14 9.03 33.40
N VAL A 30 3.91 8.63 33.71
CA VAL A 30 2.91 8.28 32.73
C VAL A 30 2.75 9.62 32.05
N ALA A 31 3.56 9.83 31.02
CA ALA A 31 3.28 10.85 30.04
C ALA A 31 1.86 10.53 29.60
N ALA A 32 0.89 11.25 30.16
CA ALA A 32 -0.42 11.39 29.57
C ALA A 32 -0.12 12.09 28.27
N ASN A 33 0.27 11.32 27.26
CA ASN A 33 0.38 11.78 25.91
C ASN A 33 -1.08 11.99 25.51
N PRO A 34 -1.60 13.24 25.53
CA PRO A 34 -3.03 13.47 25.36
C PRO A 34 -3.49 13.14 23.93
N TYR A 35 -2.54 12.87 23.04
CA TYR A 35 -2.79 12.44 21.69
C TYR A 35 -3.11 10.95 21.71
N ALA A 36 -4.39 10.64 21.48
CA ALA A 36 -4.82 9.29 21.13
C ALA A 36 -3.90 8.74 20.03
N PRO A 37 -3.57 7.44 20.05
CA PRO A 37 -2.79 6.84 18.98
C PRO A 37 -3.43 7.18 17.64
N LEU A 38 -2.65 7.86 16.81
CA LEU A 38 -3.09 8.46 15.55
C LEU A 38 -3.37 7.41 14.46
N HIS A 39 -3.08 6.14 14.76
CA HIS A 39 -3.13 5.03 13.82
C HIS A 39 -4.06 3.94 14.34
N LEU A 40 -4.90 3.43 13.46
CA LEU A 40 -5.71 2.24 13.69
C LEU A 40 -4.81 1.02 13.91
N PRO A 41 -5.19 0.09 14.79
CA PRO A 41 -4.49 -1.18 14.91
C PRO A 41 -4.50 -1.96 13.60
N LYS A 42 -3.52 -2.86 13.43
CA LYS A 42 -3.35 -3.66 12.21
C LYS A 42 -3.84 -5.09 12.41
N ILE A 43 -4.50 -5.64 11.40
CA ILE A 43 -4.66 -7.08 11.19
C ILE A 43 -3.65 -7.50 10.11
N THR A 44 -2.68 -8.32 10.48
CA THR A 44 -1.62 -8.79 9.59
C THR A 44 -1.91 -10.22 9.13
N ILE A 45 -1.94 -10.45 7.82
CA ILE A 45 -1.82 -11.77 7.21
C ILE A 45 -0.31 -12.04 7.07
N ASN A 46 0.24 -12.79 8.02
CA ASN A 46 1.68 -13.06 8.11
C ASN A 46 2.16 -13.89 6.91
N SER A 47 3.48 -13.94 6.70
CA SER A 47 4.08 -14.68 5.58
C SER A 47 3.77 -16.18 5.56
N ASP A 48 3.46 -16.80 6.71
CA ASP A 48 2.99 -18.19 6.84
C ASP A 48 1.47 -18.37 6.63
N GLY A 49 0.76 -17.26 6.39
CA GLY A 49 -0.68 -17.20 6.23
C GLY A 49 -1.49 -17.20 7.53
N SER A 50 -0.84 -17.15 8.70
CA SER A 50 -1.54 -16.91 9.96
C SER A 50 -2.06 -15.46 10.03
N ILE A 51 -3.11 -15.22 10.81
CA ILE A 51 -3.71 -13.89 11.00
C ILE A 51 -3.37 -13.40 12.42
N THR A 52 -2.82 -12.19 12.55
CA THR A 52 -2.46 -11.58 13.83
C THR A 52 -2.98 -10.13 13.92
N PRO A 53 -3.72 -9.75 14.99
CA PRO A 53 -4.27 -10.64 16.01
C PRO A 53 -5.31 -11.59 15.40
N GLN A 54 -5.57 -12.70 16.07
CA GLN A 54 -6.70 -13.56 15.71
C GLN A 54 -7.99 -12.74 15.77
N THR A 55 -8.81 -12.85 14.73
CA THR A 55 -10.02 -12.05 14.56
C THR A 55 -11.10 -12.82 13.82
N ASP A 56 -12.35 -12.39 13.98
CA ASP A 56 -13.53 -12.86 13.26
C ASP A 56 -13.81 -12.04 11.98
N TYR A 57 -13.13 -10.91 11.77
CA TYR A 57 -13.30 -10.06 10.57
C TYR A 57 -12.84 -10.73 9.27
N ILE A 58 -11.90 -11.66 9.36
CA ILE A 58 -11.32 -12.36 8.21
C ILE A 58 -11.44 -13.85 8.45
N THR A 59 -12.06 -14.55 7.50
CA THR A 59 -12.03 -16.01 7.46
C THR A 59 -11.06 -16.49 6.39
N ARG A 60 -10.43 -17.64 6.64
CA ARG A 60 -9.47 -18.24 5.70
C ARG A 60 -9.97 -19.60 5.24
N VAL A 61 -10.02 -19.79 3.92
CA VAL A 61 -10.24 -21.08 3.27
C VAL A 61 -9.13 -21.32 2.25
N GLY A 62 -8.17 -22.18 2.59
CA GLY A 62 -6.99 -22.43 1.77
C GLY A 62 -6.11 -21.18 1.65
N SER A 63 -5.96 -20.66 0.41
CA SER A 63 -5.23 -19.42 0.08
C SER A 63 -6.13 -18.19 -0.06
N THR A 64 -7.43 -18.33 0.19
CA THR A 64 -8.39 -17.21 0.13
C THR A 64 -8.70 -16.71 1.54
N TYR A 65 -8.58 -15.40 1.72
CA TYR A 65 -8.91 -14.66 2.92
C TYR A 65 -10.08 -13.75 2.57
N THR A 66 -11.19 -13.89 3.29
CA THR A 66 -12.44 -13.22 2.95
C THR A 66 -12.90 -12.38 4.14
N LEU A 67 -13.19 -11.11 3.89
CA LEU A 67 -13.86 -10.27 4.88
C LEU A 67 -15.25 -10.84 5.19
N THR A 68 -15.62 -10.86 6.47
CA THR A 68 -16.94 -11.37 6.93
C THR A 68 -17.93 -10.26 7.27
N ARG A 69 -17.43 -9.03 7.42
CA ARG A 69 -18.19 -7.83 7.73
C ARG A 69 -17.35 -6.60 7.42
N ASP A 70 -18.00 -5.44 7.43
CA ASP A 70 -17.33 -4.15 7.30
C ASP A 70 -16.39 -3.90 8.50
N MET A 71 -15.23 -3.27 8.23
CA MET A 71 -14.30 -2.76 9.23
C MET A 71 -14.41 -1.23 9.27
N LEU A 72 -15.12 -0.69 10.26
CA LEU A 72 -15.45 0.75 10.30
C LEU A 72 -14.64 1.48 11.37
N HIS A 73 -13.52 2.09 10.98
CA HIS A 73 -12.61 2.81 11.88
C HIS A 73 -11.97 1.93 12.96
N GLU A 74 -11.83 0.64 12.69
CA GLU A 74 -11.34 -0.32 13.69
C GLU A 74 -9.94 -0.83 13.37
N TYR A 75 -9.70 -1.23 12.13
CA TYR A 75 -8.48 -1.89 11.72
C TYR A 75 -8.04 -1.47 10.32
N THR A 76 -6.74 -1.61 10.09
CA THR A 76 -6.14 -1.72 8.76
C THR A 76 -5.75 -3.16 8.49
N VAL A 77 -5.56 -3.53 7.22
CA VAL A 77 -5.09 -4.85 6.81
C VAL A 77 -3.69 -4.77 6.21
N GLU A 78 -2.76 -5.56 6.74
CA GLU A 78 -1.41 -5.69 6.21
C GLU A 78 -1.18 -7.11 5.68
N ILE A 79 -0.73 -7.22 4.43
CA ILE A 79 -0.54 -8.49 3.75
C ILE A 79 0.97 -8.69 3.52
N LEU A 80 1.51 -9.69 4.21
CA LEU A 80 2.90 -10.15 4.10
C LEU A 80 3.00 -11.54 3.47
N CYS A 81 1.88 -12.12 3.03
CA CYS A 81 1.80 -13.43 2.41
C CYS A 81 1.62 -13.32 0.89
N SER A 82 2.44 -14.04 0.13
CA SER A 82 2.34 -14.14 -1.33
C SER A 82 1.45 -15.30 -1.77
N ASN A 83 0.98 -15.30 -3.01
CA ASN A 83 0.15 -16.38 -3.60
C ASN A 83 -1.19 -16.58 -2.88
N ILE A 84 -1.84 -15.49 -2.52
CA ILE A 84 -3.13 -15.49 -1.84
C ILE A 84 -4.16 -14.62 -2.57
N VAL A 85 -5.42 -14.83 -2.22
CA VAL A 85 -6.52 -13.94 -2.59
C VAL A 85 -7.04 -13.28 -1.32
N PHE A 86 -7.09 -11.95 -1.30
CA PHE A 86 -7.81 -11.18 -0.31
C PHE A 86 -9.11 -10.67 -0.95
N ASP A 87 -10.21 -11.31 -0.61
CA ASP A 87 -11.55 -11.01 -1.12
C ASP A 87 -12.30 -10.14 -0.11
N GLY A 88 -12.59 -8.91 -0.49
CA GLY A 88 -13.39 -8.00 0.30
C GLY A 88 -14.85 -8.45 0.42
N ALA A 89 -15.34 -9.37 -0.42
CA ALA A 89 -16.73 -9.84 -0.42
C ALA A 89 -17.77 -8.69 -0.41
N ALA A 90 -17.46 -7.60 -1.11
CA ALA A 90 -18.21 -6.35 -1.15
C ALA A 90 -18.31 -5.57 0.19
N HIS A 91 -17.52 -5.95 1.20
CA HIS A 91 -17.41 -5.22 2.45
C HIS A 91 -16.57 -3.95 2.32
N ILE A 92 -16.73 -3.09 3.33
CA ILE A 92 -16.04 -1.82 3.45
C ILE A 92 -14.87 -1.94 4.42
N ILE A 93 -13.71 -1.39 4.05
CA ILE A 93 -12.65 -1.02 5.00
C ILE A 93 -12.60 0.51 5.06
N ASP A 94 -13.05 1.08 6.18
CA ASP A 94 -13.05 2.52 6.43
C ASP A 94 -11.94 2.88 7.42
N VAL A 95 -10.93 3.58 6.95
CA VAL A 95 -9.81 4.06 7.76
C VAL A 95 -9.89 5.55 8.05
N THR A 96 -11.09 6.13 7.98
CA THR A 96 -11.33 7.52 8.41
C THR A 96 -11.07 7.61 9.91
N VAL A 97 -10.04 8.35 10.31
CA VAL A 97 -9.83 8.71 11.71
C VAL A 97 -10.44 10.10 11.91
N GLU A 98 -11.36 10.23 12.86
CA GLU A 98 -11.93 11.53 13.21
C GLU A 98 -10.83 12.46 13.75
N GLY A 99 -10.59 13.56 13.04
CA GLY A 99 -9.50 14.50 13.33
C GLY A 99 -8.76 14.84 12.05
N ASN A 100 -9.01 16.04 11.53
CA ASN A 100 -8.53 16.47 10.22
C ASN A 100 -6.99 16.56 10.21
N PHE A 101 -6.31 15.57 9.65
CA PHE A 101 -4.83 15.54 9.57
C PHE A 101 -4.25 16.74 8.82
N SER A 102 -5.02 17.31 7.88
CA SER A 102 -4.60 18.50 7.11
C SER A 102 -4.41 19.72 8.00
N ASP A 103 -5.20 19.85 9.07
CA ASP A 103 -5.22 21.06 9.91
C ASP A 103 -4.06 21.07 10.92
N GLN A 104 -3.41 19.92 11.14
CA GLN A 104 -2.29 19.78 12.07
C GLN A 104 -0.90 19.84 11.40
N GLY A 105 -0.84 20.13 10.10
CA GLY A 105 0.44 20.27 9.38
C GLY A 105 1.24 18.97 9.28
N TYR A 106 0.61 17.81 9.51
CA TYR A 106 1.25 16.52 9.28
C TYR A 106 1.38 16.30 7.77
N PRO A 107 2.57 15.91 7.29
CA PRO A 107 2.73 15.60 5.88
C PRO A 107 1.84 14.39 5.54
N ALA A 108 1.15 14.47 4.40
CA ALA A 108 0.15 13.52 3.89
C ALA A 108 0.60 12.04 3.77
N PHE A 109 1.84 11.73 4.17
CA PHE A 109 2.50 10.44 4.08
C PHE A 109 2.27 9.53 5.29
N TYR A 110 1.77 10.04 6.43
CA TYR A 110 1.53 9.25 7.65
C TYR A 110 0.04 8.90 7.85
N VAL A 111 -0.63 8.46 6.80
CA VAL A 111 -2.04 8.06 6.91
C VAL A 111 -2.15 6.54 6.93
N ASP A 112 -3.11 6.04 7.70
CA ASP A 112 -3.47 4.63 7.71
C ASP A 112 -3.91 4.19 6.32
N VAL A 113 -3.50 3.00 5.89
CA VAL A 113 -3.88 2.43 4.61
C VAL A 113 -4.87 1.32 4.86
N GLY A 114 -5.99 1.31 4.12
CA GLY A 114 -7.00 0.25 4.24
C GLY A 114 -6.41 -1.14 4.08
N VAL A 115 -5.75 -1.39 2.94
CA VAL A 115 -5.03 -2.63 2.64
C VAL A 115 -3.61 -2.32 2.15
N ASN A 116 -2.60 -2.76 2.90
CA ASN A 116 -1.19 -2.60 2.57
C ASN A 116 -0.56 -3.94 2.18
N LEU A 117 -0.14 -4.09 0.94
CA LEU A 117 0.65 -5.22 0.44
C LEU A 117 2.12 -4.85 0.57
N GLN A 118 2.90 -5.59 1.35
CA GLN A 118 4.30 -5.25 1.61
C GLN A 118 5.24 -6.40 1.29
N ASP A 119 6.12 -6.19 0.31
CA ASP A 119 7.13 -7.16 -0.12
C ASP A 119 6.53 -8.53 -0.46
N VAL A 120 5.39 -8.50 -1.18
CA VAL A 120 4.65 -9.69 -1.62
C VAL A 120 4.59 -9.80 -3.13
N SER A 121 4.26 -10.99 -3.61
CA SER A 121 3.98 -11.22 -5.02
C SER A 121 2.79 -12.14 -5.24
N ASN A 122 2.18 -12.04 -6.41
CA ASN A 122 1.06 -12.90 -6.80
C ASN A 122 -0.10 -12.84 -5.78
N VAL A 123 -0.45 -11.62 -5.34
CA VAL A 123 -1.59 -11.37 -4.45
C VAL A 123 -2.71 -10.76 -5.27
N VAL A 124 -3.92 -11.29 -5.12
CA VAL A 124 -5.14 -10.70 -5.70
C VAL A 124 -5.91 -10.01 -4.59
N VAL A 125 -6.20 -8.72 -4.73
CA VAL A 125 -7.15 -7.98 -3.89
C VAL A 125 -8.39 -7.70 -4.70
N LYS A 126 -9.57 -8.09 -4.21
CA LYS A 126 -10.80 -7.92 -4.99
C LYS A 126 -12.05 -7.60 -4.20
N ASN A 127 -13.07 -7.09 -4.89
CA ASN A 127 -14.43 -6.88 -4.38
C ASN A 127 -14.44 -6.09 -3.07
N LEU A 128 -13.70 -4.98 -3.02
CA LEU A 128 -13.51 -4.20 -1.80
C LEU A 128 -13.94 -2.76 -2.00
N THR A 129 -14.59 -2.18 -1.01
CA THR A 129 -14.78 -0.72 -0.93
C THR A 129 -13.85 -0.15 0.14
N GLY A 130 -12.86 0.64 -0.28
CA GLY A 130 -12.04 1.42 0.63
C GLY A 130 -12.69 2.77 0.92
N ARG A 131 -12.62 3.23 2.17
CA ARG A 131 -13.01 4.60 2.57
C ARG A 131 -11.96 5.20 3.50
N GLY A 132 -11.97 6.51 3.59
CA GLY A 132 -11.07 7.27 4.44
C GLY A 132 -9.84 7.80 3.72
N SER A 133 -8.67 7.60 4.33
CA SER A 133 -7.37 8.21 4.03
C SER A 133 -6.99 8.32 2.55
N ASN A 134 -5.94 9.12 2.28
CA ASN A 134 -5.39 9.37 0.94
C ASN A 134 -5.09 8.10 0.11
N VAL A 135 -4.91 6.93 0.75
CA VAL A 135 -4.65 5.66 0.07
C VAL A 135 -5.44 4.53 0.70
N ASN A 136 -6.28 3.90 -0.10
CA ASN A 136 -7.07 2.77 0.36
C ASN A 136 -6.37 1.42 0.13
N VAL A 137 -5.64 1.28 -0.99
CA VAL A 137 -4.84 0.10 -1.30
C VAL A 137 -3.42 0.53 -1.68
N ASN A 138 -2.42 -0.01 -1.01
CA ASN A 138 -1.01 0.31 -1.25
C ASN A 138 -0.22 -0.95 -1.61
N LEU A 139 0.49 -0.92 -2.74
CA LEU A 139 1.37 -1.99 -3.20
C LEU A 139 2.81 -1.58 -2.95
N GLN A 140 3.32 -1.83 -1.76
CA GLN A 140 4.66 -1.47 -1.34
C GLN A 140 5.65 -2.59 -1.67
N PHE A 141 6.60 -2.30 -2.57
CA PHE A 141 7.62 -3.24 -3.04
C PHE A 141 7.03 -4.57 -3.53
N SER A 142 5.81 -4.53 -4.05
CA SER A 142 5.05 -5.72 -4.43
C SER A 142 5.01 -5.90 -5.93
N SER A 143 4.95 -7.15 -6.39
CA SER A 143 5.00 -7.45 -7.83
C SER A 143 4.01 -8.51 -8.27
N ARG A 144 3.59 -8.46 -9.54
CA ARG A 144 2.63 -9.44 -10.09
C ARG A 144 1.35 -9.55 -9.25
N CYS A 145 0.94 -8.46 -8.61
CA CYS A 145 -0.30 -8.39 -7.86
C CYS A 145 -1.42 -7.89 -8.77
N GLU A 146 -2.65 -8.27 -8.44
CA GLU A 146 -3.85 -7.87 -9.17
C GLU A 146 -4.82 -7.19 -8.21
N ILE A 147 -5.24 -5.97 -8.55
CA ILE A 147 -6.30 -5.25 -7.84
C ILE A 147 -7.49 -5.17 -8.78
N VAL A 148 -8.59 -5.83 -8.41
CA VAL A 148 -9.75 -6.01 -9.29
C VAL A 148 -11.07 -5.69 -8.61
N ASN A 149 -11.94 -4.94 -9.27
CA ASN A 149 -13.25 -4.59 -8.72
C ASN A 149 -13.15 -3.94 -7.33
N VAL A 150 -12.26 -2.94 -7.21
CA VAL A 150 -12.05 -2.18 -5.98
C VAL A 150 -12.54 -0.75 -6.17
N THR A 151 -13.36 -0.27 -5.23
CA THR A 151 -13.82 1.12 -5.21
C THR A 151 -13.10 1.88 -4.11
N CYS A 152 -12.33 2.90 -4.48
CA CYS A 152 -11.52 3.73 -3.60
C CYS A 152 -11.76 5.21 -3.96
N PRO A 153 -12.54 5.98 -3.18
CA PRO A 153 -12.75 7.40 -3.47
C PRO A 153 -11.45 8.23 -3.51
N GLN A 154 -10.40 7.74 -2.83
CA GLN A 154 -9.06 8.31 -2.87
C GLN A 154 -8.21 7.55 -3.88
N ASN A 155 -7.07 6.97 -3.50
CA ASN A 155 -6.13 6.39 -4.45
C ASN A 155 -5.81 4.91 -4.16
N ILE A 156 -5.54 4.18 -5.25
CA ILE A 156 -4.72 2.97 -5.25
C ILE A 156 -3.28 3.40 -5.54
N ARG A 157 -2.35 3.08 -4.63
CA ARG A 157 -0.95 3.48 -4.71
C ARG A 157 -0.05 2.30 -5.07
N ILE A 158 0.84 2.50 -6.03
CA ILE A 158 1.75 1.50 -6.58
C ILE A 158 3.21 1.94 -6.39
N LEU A 159 3.93 1.20 -5.56
CA LEU A 159 5.38 1.28 -5.32
C LEU A 159 6.01 -0.06 -5.65
N GLY A 160 5.66 -0.60 -6.82
CA GLY A 160 6.04 -1.95 -7.22
C GLY A 160 5.89 -2.16 -8.72
N ASP A 161 6.35 -3.33 -9.17
CA ASP A 161 6.53 -3.62 -10.60
C ASP A 161 5.61 -4.73 -11.10
N GLY A 162 5.14 -4.61 -12.34
CA GLY A 162 4.42 -5.69 -13.02
C GLY A 162 3.07 -6.00 -12.38
N ASN A 163 2.39 -5.03 -11.78
CA ASN A 163 1.07 -5.20 -11.18
C ASN A 163 -0.03 -4.86 -12.20
N THR A 164 -1.22 -5.42 -11.98
CA THR A 164 -2.42 -5.16 -12.81
C THR A 164 -3.51 -4.53 -11.97
N ILE A 165 -4.03 -3.38 -12.41
CA ILE A 165 -5.18 -2.70 -11.80
C ILE A 165 -6.30 -2.68 -12.83
N THR A 166 -7.42 -3.32 -12.51
CA THR A 166 -8.54 -3.44 -13.44
C THR A 166 -9.89 -3.34 -12.75
N GLU A 167 -10.90 -2.86 -13.47
CA GLU A 167 -12.28 -2.76 -12.98
C GLU A 167 -12.41 -1.94 -11.68
N CYS A 168 -11.47 -1.03 -11.42
CA CYS A 168 -11.46 -0.22 -10.21
C CYS A 168 -12.08 1.16 -10.45
N ASN A 169 -12.58 1.77 -9.37
CA ASN A 169 -13.10 3.13 -9.36
C ASN A 169 -12.29 3.96 -8.37
N GLY A 170 -11.70 5.07 -8.82
CA GLY A 170 -10.90 5.93 -7.94
C GLY A 170 -9.71 6.58 -8.60
N GLY A 171 -8.79 7.09 -7.77
CA GLY A 171 -7.50 7.57 -8.19
C GLY A 171 -6.43 6.48 -8.29
N ILE A 172 -5.39 6.73 -9.10
CA ILE A 172 -4.20 5.87 -9.18
C ILE A 172 -2.93 6.70 -9.02
N GLU A 173 -2.05 6.26 -8.13
CA GLU A 173 -0.73 6.84 -7.90
C GLU A 173 0.37 5.81 -8.19
N VAL A 174 1.20 6.03 -9.21
CA VAL A 174 2.37 5.20 -9.52
C VAL A 174 3.63 5.98 -9.13
N TYR A 175 4.25 5.71 -7.97
CA TYR A 175 5.39 6.52 -7.51
C TYR A 175 6.73 6.05 -8.07
N GLN A 176 7.01 4.75 -7.98
CA GLN A 176 8.28 4.14 -8.35
C GLN A 176 8.01 2.74 -8.95
N GLY A 177 6.99 2.65 -9.80
CA GLY A 177 6.51 1.39 -10.35
C GLY A 177 6.80 1.28 -11.83
N ASN A 178 7.21 0.09 -12.26
CA ASN A 178 7.52 -0.21 -13.64
C ASN A 178 6.67 -1.34 -14.20
N ASN A 179 6.40 -1.28 -15.51
CA ASN A 179 5.68 -2.33 -16.23
C ASN A 179 4.30 -2.67 -15.63
N ASN A 180 3.64 -1.71 -14.98
CA ASN A 180 2.29 -1.92 -14.46
C ASN A 180 1.25 -1.76 -15.59
N LEU A 181 0.20 -2.56 -15.51
CA LEU A 181 -0.95 -2.52 -16.41
C LEU A 181 -2.15 -1.92 -15.69
N ILE A 182 -2.66 -0.79 -16.20
CA ILE A 182 -3.83 -0.11 -15.67
C ILE A 182 -4.88 -0.10 -16.78
N THR A 183 -5.95 -0.89 -16.64
CA THR A 183 -6.95 -1.04 -17.72
C THR A 183 -8.36 -1.19 -17.19
N LYS A 184 -9.38 -0.77 -17.95
CA LYS A 184 -10.79 -0.95 -17.57
C LYS A 184 -11.16 -0.32 -16.21
N ASN A 185 -10.62 0.86 -15.90
CA ASN A 185 -10.91 1.57 -14.64
C ASN A 185 -11.71 2.86 -14.88
N ASN A 186 -12.49 3.31 -13.90
CA ASN A 186 -13.04 4.66 -13.84
C ASN A 186 -12.16 5.54 -12.97
N LEU A 187 -11.36 6.41 -13.60
CA LEU A 187 -10.28 7.15 -12.96
C LEU A 187 -10.65 8.61 -12.72
N THR A 188 -10.57 9.05 -11.46
CA THR A 188 -10.85 10.45 -11.04
C THR A 188 -9.58 11.28 -10.83
N SER A 189 -8.44 10.62 -10.61
CA SER A 189 -7.11 11.23 -10.53
C SER A 189 -6.07 10.24 -11.03
N VAL A 190 -4.98 10.75 -11.62
CA VAL A 190 -3.81 9.94 -11.97
C VAL A 190 -2.54 10.72 -11.68
N PHE A 191 -1.64 10.05 -10.96
CA PHE A 191 -0.29 10.51 -10.68
C PHE A 191 0.71 9.44 -11.14
N VAL A 192 1.71 9.85 -11.91
CA VAL A 192 2.83 8.99 -12.32
C VAL A 192 4.13 9.70 -11.96
N GLY A 193 4.73 9.27 -10.85
CA GLY A 193 5.91 9.83 -10.23
C GLY A 193 7.22 9.58 -10.97
N LEU A 194 8.28 10.17 -10.41
CA LEU A 194 9.64 10.05 -10.94
C LEU A 194 10.16 8.62 -10.85
N SER A 195 10.94 8.20 -11.84
CA SER A 195 11.51 6.85 -11.93
C SER A 195 10.47 5.72 -12.07
N SER A 196 9.24 6.05 -12.46
CA SER A 196 8.28 5.08 -12.98
C SER A 196 8.49 4.96 -14.50
N SER A 197 8.34 3.76 -15.06
CA SER A 197 8.57 3.55 -16.50
C SER A 197 7.78 2.38 -17.06
N ASN A 198 7.51 2.41 -18.37
CA ASN A 198 6.82 1.34 -19.10
C ASN A 198 5.45 0.95 -18.51
N ASN A 199 4.79 1.85 -17.78
CA ASN A 199 3.43 1.64 -17.33
C ASN A 199 2.49 1.84 -18.53
N LYS A 200 1.42 1.04 -18.60
CA LYS A 200 0.48 1.05 -19.72
C LYS A 200 -0.94 1.29 -19.25
N PHE A 201 -1.60 2.25 -19.89
CA PHE A 201 -2.97 2.67 -19.65
C PHE A 201 -3.81 2.50 -20.92
N TYR A 202 -4.83 1.65 -20.92
CA TYR A 202 -5.81 1.56 -22.03
C TYR A 202 -7.17 1.07 -21.53
N LEU A 203 -8.25 1.40 -22.25
CA LEU A 203 -9.64 1.12 -21.89
C LEU A 203 -10.07 1.70 -20.53
N ASN A 204 -9.40 2.75 -20.05
CA ASN A 204 -9.85 3.45 -18.85
C ASN A 204 -10.78 4.61 -19.21
N ASN A 205 -11.64 4.97 -18.26
CA ASN A 205 -12.50 6.15 -18.31
C ASN A 205 -11.92 7.25 -17.42
N PHE A 206 -11.35 8.28 -18.02
CA PHE A 206 -10.78 9.41 -17.30
C PHE A 206 -11.83 10.49 -17.05
N TYR A 207 -12.29 10.59 -15.81
CA TYR A 207 -13.20 11.63 -15.30
C TYR A 207 -12.45 12.66 -14.46
N LEU A 208 -11.32 13.12 -14.99
CA LEU A 208 -10.44 14.02 -14.26
C LEU A 208 -11.05 15.43 -14.19
N SER A 209 -10.97 16.06 -13.02
CA SER A 209 -11.27 17.50 -12.88
C SER A 209 -10.16 18.38 -13.44
N ASP A 210 -8.94 17.84 -13.50
CA ASP A 210 -7.72 18.52 -13.92
C ASP A 210 -6.83 17.57 -14.74
N TYR A 211 -5.69 18.04 -15.24
CA TYR A 211 -4.76 17.19 -15.99
C TYR A 211 -4.08 16.13 -15.10
N PRO A 212 -3.68 14.96 -15.65
CA PRO A 212 -2.90 13.99 -14.90
C PRO A 212 -1.53 14.58 -14.51
N GLU A 213 -1.04 14.16 -13.34
CA GLU A 213 0.26 14.58 -12.81
C GLU A 213 1.36 13.62 -13.26
N LEU A 214 2.07 13.97 -14.33
CA LEU A 214 3.03 13.09 -15.00
C LEU A 214 4.47 13.60 -14.87
N PHE A 215 5.27 12.83 -14.14
CA PHE A 215 6.71 13.06 -13.95
C PHE A 215 7.58 12.06 -14.71
N SER A 216 6.96 11.06 -15.34
CA SER A 216 7.62 10.08 -16.19
C SER A 216 6.71 9.65 -17.35
N SER A 217 7.28 9.09 -18.41
CA SER A 217 6.54 8.67 -19.59
C SER A 217 5.80 7.36 -19.35
N SER A 218 4.58 7.26 -19.88
CA SER A 218 3.79 6.02 -19.91
C SER A 218 3.21 5.79 -21.30
N SER A 219 2.73 4.59 -21.56
CA SER A 219 1.94 4.28 -22.77
C SER A 219 0.46 4.45 -22.45
N TRP A 220 -0.25 5.19 -23.29
CA TRP A 220 -1.66 5.57 -23.07
C TRP A 220 -2.62 4.93 -24.06
N ASP A 221 -2.17 3.83 -24.67
CA ASP A 221 -2.96 2.95 -25.51
C ASP A 221 -2.26 1.58 -25.54
N ASN A 222 -2.86 0.60 -26.23
CA ASN A 222 -2.22 -0.68 -26.48
C ASN A 222 -1.77 -0.86 -27.95
N GLY A 223 -1.70 0.22 -28.73
CA GLY A 223 -1.46 0.20 -30.17
C GLY A 223 -2.70 -0.04 -31.05
N THR A 224 -3.86 -0.33 -30.44
CA THR A 224 -5.13 -0.53 -31.16
C THR A 224 -6.30 0.23 -30.54
N VAL A 225 -6.29 0.40 -29.22
CA VAL A 225 -7.31 1.12 -28.46
C VAL A 225 -6.65 1.88 -27.31
N GLY A 226 -7.17 3.08 -27.08
CA GLY A 226 -6.72 4.00 -26.06
C GLY A 226 -7.70 4.09 -24.91
N ASN A 227 -7.90 5.29 -24.40
CA ASN A 227 -8.73 5.57 -23.24
C ASN A 227 -9.84 6.57 -23.58
N PHE A 228 -10.90 6.56 -22.79
CA PHE A 228 -11.91 7.60 -22.82
C PHE A 228 -11.45 8.80 -21.99
N TRP A 229 -11.52 9.99 -22.57
CA TRP A 229 -11.21 11.26 -21.90
C TRP A 229 -12.48 12.11 -21.85
N SER A 230 -12.96 12.45 -20.65
CA SER A 230 -14.23 13.17 -20.47
C SER A 230 -14.30 14.52 -21.18
N ASN A 231 -13.15 15.15 -21.45
CA ASN A 231 -13.03 16.42 -22.15
C ASN A 231 -12.64 16.28 -23.64
N TYR A 232 -12.56 15.05 -24.20
CA TYR A 232 -12.04 14.79 -25.54
C TYR A 232 -12.75 15.61 -26.62
N THR A 233 -14.08 15.53 -26.67
CA THR A 233 -14.92 16.18 -27.68
C THR A 233 -14.93 17.70 -27.53
N THR A 234 -14.82 18.21 -26.30
CA THR A 234 -14.68 19.65 -26.04
C THR A 234 -13.30 20.16 -26.48
N LYS A 235 -12.23 19.39 -26.24
CA LYS A 235 -10.85 19.75 -26.61
C LYS A 235 -10.61 19.67 -28.12
N TYR A 236 -11.23 18.69 -28.78
CA TYR A 236 -11.11 18.42 -30.21
C TYR A 236 -12.50 18.40 -30.87
N PRO A 237 -13.14 19.56 -31.08
CA PRO A 237 -14.51 19.63 -31.61
C PRO A 237 -14.66 19.12 -33.05
N ASN A 238 -13.54 18.98 -33.78
CA ASN A 238 -13.51 18.43 -35.14
C ASN A 238 -13.10 16.96 -35.19
N ALA A 239 -12.87 16.31 -34.04
CA ALA A 239 -12.59 14.88 -34.01
C ALA A 239 -13.80 14.10 -34.54
N ALA A 240 -13.54 13.12 -35.38
CA ALA A 240 -14.56 12.23 -35.95
C ALA A 240 -14.23 10.78 -35.62
N GLU A 241 -15.25 9.94 -35.59
CA GLU A 241 -15.10 8.50 -35.39
C GLU A 241 -14.46 7.82 -36.61
N ILE A 242 -13.56 6.86 -36.37
CA ILE A 242 -13.00 5.99 -37.40
C ILE A 242 -13.92 4.78 -37.58
N ASP A 243 -14.49 4.61 -38.77
CA ASP A 243 -15.18 3.40 -39.22
C ASP A 243 -16.19 2.80 -38.21
N THR A 244 -16.93 3.64 -37.48
CA THR A 244 -17.92 3.21 -36.45
C THR A 244 -17.34 2.40 -35.28
N SER A 245 -16.04 2.54 -35.00
CA SER A 245 -15.33 1.77 -33.98
C SER A 245 -15.44 2.29 -32.54
N GLY A 246 -16.02 3.48 -32.34
CA GLY A 246 -15.97 4.24 -31.09
C GLY A 246 -14.63 4.96 -30.84
N ILE A 247 -13.67 4.88 -31.76
CA ILE A 247 -12.34 5.50 -31.65
C ILE A 247 -12.30 6.80 -32.44
N GLY A 248 -11.78 7.87 -31.84
CA GLY A 248 -11.58 9.17 -32.48
C GLY A 248 -10.36 9.19 -33.40
N ASN A 249 -10.47 9.89 -34.53
CA ASN A 249 -9.40 10.06 -35.52
C ASN A 249 -8.32 11.09 -35.13
N THR A 250 -8.51 11.77 -34.01
CA THR A 250 -7.59 12.80 -33.52
C THR A 250 -6.92 12.30 -32.26
N THR A 251 -5.62 12.11 -32.32
CA THR A 251 -4.79 11.76 -31.17
C THR A 251 -5.00 12.72 -29.99
N TYR A 252 -5.13 12.20 -28.77
CA TYR A 252 -5.26 13.02 -27.56
C TYR A 252 -3.87 13.34 -27.00
N ALA A 253 -3.45 14.59 -27.14
CA ALA A 253 -2.23 15.08 -26.52
C ALA A 253 -2.46 15.32 -25.03
N ILE A 254 -1.73 14.60 -24.18
CA ILE A 254 -1.89 14.68 -22.72
C ILE A 254 -1.09 15.88 -22.22
N THR A 255 -1.83 16.94 -21.87
CA THR A 255 -1.25 18.10 -21.21
C THR A 255 -0.97 17.74 -19.76
N ARG A 256 0.17 18.18 -19.24
CA ARG A 256 0.58 17.94 -17.85
C ARG A 256 0.10 19.06 -16.94
N GLY A 257 -0.10 18.75 -15.66
CA GLY A 257 -0.37 19.74 -14.62
C GLY A 257 0.79 20.74 -14.40
N TRP A 258 0.65 21.55 -13.34
CA TRP A 258 1.43 22.76 -12.99
C TRP A 258 2.96 22.69 -13.04
N TYR A 259 3.56 21.50 -13.10
CA TYR A 259 5.00 21.33 -13.33
C TYR A 259 5.30 21.59 -14.80
N THR A 260 5.58 22.85 -15.11
CA THR A 260 5.80 23.34 -16.46
C THR A 260 6.80 22.45 -17.21
N THR A 261 6.57 22.32 -18.52
CA THR A 261 7.45 21.72 -19.53
C THR A 261 8.93 22.09 -19.41
N ARG A 262 9.28 23.12 -18.63
CA ARG A 262 10.65 23.50 -18.29
C ARG A 262 11.44 22.36 -17.64
N ASP A 263 10.85 21.61 -16.72
CA ASP A 263 11.58 20.60 -15.95
C ASP A 263 11.66 19.25 -16.70
N TYR A 264 10.71 19.01 -17.62
CA TYR A 264 10.60 17.78 -18.39
C TYR A 264 10.17 18.02 -19.86
N PRO A 265 10.98 18.73 -20.68
CA PRO A 265 10.57 19.22 -22.01
C PRO A 265 10.41 18.12 -23.07
N ASN A 266 10.92 16.91 -22.82
CA ASN A 266 11.06 15.86 -23.84
C ASN A 266 10.06 14.72 -23.70
N ILE A 267 9.03 14.84 -22.86
CA ILE A 267 8.05 13.78 -22.70
C ILE A 267 6.76 14.16 -23.42
N SER A 268 6.48 13.45 -24.50
CA SER A 268 5.21 13.51 -25.24
C SER A 268 4.35 12.33 -24.83
N ASP A 269 3.50 12.53 -23.81
CA ASP A 269 2.48 11.56 -23.45
C ASP A 269 1.28 11.74 -24.38
N THR A 270 0.88 10.67 -25.05
CA THR A 270 -0.07 10.74 -26.14
C THR A 270 -0.87 9.46 -26.21
N ASP A 271 -2.19 9.60 -26.28
CA ASP A 271 -3.11 8.50 -26.56
C ASP A 271 -3.50 8.58 -28.05
N HIS A 272 -3.04 7.60 -28.82
CA HIS A 272 -3.23 7.59 -30.27
C HIS A 272 -4.62 7.14 -30.70
N PHE A 273 -5.35 6.45 -29.81
CA PHE A 273 -6.63 5.81 -30.12
C PHE A 273 -7.70 6.17 -29.07
N PRO A 274 -7.93 7.47 -28.82
CA PRO A 274 -8.85 7.90 -27.77
C PRO A 274 -10.28 7.46 -28.10
N LEU A 275 -11.01 7.04 -27.06
CA LEU A 275 -12.41 6.64 -27.19
C LEU A 275 -13.31 7.88 -27.20
N LEU A 276 -14.32 7.87 -28.07
CA LEU A 276 -15.37 8.90 -28.12
C LEU A 276 -16.42 8.74 -27.02
N TYR A 277 -16.59 7.52 -26.52
CA TYR A 277 -17.57 7.16 -25.51
C TYR A 277 -16.89 6.45 -24.33
N PRO A 278 -17.43 6.55 -23.10
CA PRO A 278 -16.94 5.77 -21.98
C PRO A 278 -16.94 4.27 -22.30
N TYR A 279 -15.87 3.58 -21.90
CA TYR A 279 -15.78 2.14 -21.92
C TYR A 279 -16.78 1.52 -20.93
N ASP A 280 -17.60 0.58 -21.40
CA ASP A 280 -18.56 -0.15 -20.55
C ASP A 280 -17.84 -1.32 -19.87
N ILE A 281 -17.21 -1.02 -18.73
CA ILE A 281 -16.44 -1.98 -17.94
C ILE A 281 -17.28 -3.21 -17.56
N GLY A 282 -18.58 -3.02 -17.26
CA GLY A 282 -19.46 -4.10 -16.83
C GLY A 282 -19.91 -5.04 -17.95
N LYS A 283 -19.75 -4.64 -19.22
CA LYS A 283 -20.12 -5.46 -20.38
C LYS A 283 -18.93 -6.04 -21.13
N ASP A 284 -17.71 -5.70 -20.73
CA ASP A 284 -16.46 -5.98 -21.45
C ASP A 284 -16.59 -5.88 -22.99
N GLN A 285 -17.40 -4.92 -23.41
CA GLN A 285 -17.63 -4.55 -24.80
C GLN A 285 -17.43 -3.05 -24.86
N LEU A 286 -16.75 -2.58 -25.92
CA LEU A 286 -16.78 -1.16 -26.27
C LEU A 286 -18.26 -0.76 -26.33
N GLY A 287 -18.65 0.26 -25.57
CA GLY A 287 -20.02 0.70 -25.48
C GLY A 287 -20.51 1.19 -26.83
N HIS A 288 -21.00 0.28 -27.67
CA HIS A 288 -21.79 0.62 -28.84
C HIS A 288 -23.20 1.03 -28.37
N PRO A 289 -23.94 1.86 -29.14
CA PRO A 289 -25.36 2.09 -28.89
C PRO A 289 -26.10 0.74 -28.77
N LEU A 290 -26.80 0.51 -27.65
CA LEU A 290 -27.38 -0.77 -27.23
C LEU A 290 -28.24 -1.46 -28.31
N ALA A 291 -27.90 -2.71 -28.62
CA ALA A 291 -28.80 -3.70 -29.21
C ALA A 291 -28.95 -4.91 -28.27
N ASN A 292 -30.17 -5.45 -28.22
CA ASN A 292 -30.75 -6.39 -27.25
C ASN A 292 -30.01 -7.76 -27.16
N PRO A 293 -29.90 -8.41 -25.98
CA PRO A 293 -29.05 -9.59 -25.78
C PRO A 293 -29.81 -10.92 -25.87
N GLU A 294 -29.21 -11.94 -26.49
CA GLU A 294 -29.56 -13.35 -26.26
C GLU A 294 -28.34 -14.27 -26.16
N ASN A 295 -28.31 -14.98 -25.01
CA ASN A 295 -27.88 -16.36 -24.79
C ASN A 295 -26.41 -16.79 -24.63
N SER A 296 -26.29 -17.79 -23.77
CA SER A 296 -25.20 -18.12 -22.86
C SER A 296 -24.49 -19.46 -23.13
N SER A 297 -23.38 -19.66 -22.39
CA SER A 297 -22.97 -20.90 -21.69
C SER A 297 -22.21 -21.99 -22.48
N ASN A 298 -20.99 -22.30 -22.04
CA ASN A 298 -20.65 -23.47 -21.19
C ASN A 298 -19.16 -23.86 -21.32
N ALA A 299 -18.55 -24.19 -20.17
CA ALA A 299 -17.20 -24.72 -20.02
C ALA A 299 -17.22 -26.25 -19.80
N PRO A 300 -16.13 -26.95 -20.17
CA PRO A 300 -15.52 -28.00 -19.32
C PRO A 300 -13.98 -27.86 -19.36
N GLY A 301 -13.13 -28.36 -18.47
CA GLY A 301 -13.15 -29.33 -17.38
C GLY A 301 -11.66 -29.60 -17.07
N ALA A 302 -11.28 -29.73 -15.80
CA ALA A 302 -9.88 -29.88 -15.39
C ALA A 302 -9.36 -31.32 -15.56
N PRO A 303 -8.03 -31.51 -15.68
CA PRO A 303 -7.40 -32.73 -15.21
C PRO A 303 -6.26 -32.49 -14.20
N ASP A 304 -6.42 -33.21 -13.10
CA ASP A 304 -5.50 -33.93 -12.22
C ASP A 304 -4.02 -33.53 -12.03
N SER A 305 -3.75 -33.41 -10.74
CA SER A 305 -2.51 -33.32 -9.98
C SER A 305 -1.56 -34.52 -10.13
N LEU A 306 -0.25 -34.27 -10.27
CA LEU A 306 0.83 -35.17 -9.82
C LEU A 306 2.19 -34.43 -9.75
N LEU A 307 3.02 -34.85 -8.80
CA LEU A 307 4.41 -34.44 -8.45
C LEU A 307 4.61 -33.23 -7.52
N LEU A 308 4.47 -33.48 -6.21
CA LEU A 308 5.12 -32.68 -5.16
C LEU A 308 5.65 -33.60 -4.05
N GLY A 309 6.75 -34.30 -4.35
CA GLY A 309 7.43 -35.20 -3.41
C GLY A 309 8.92 -34.89 -3.16
N SER A 310 9.53 -33.95 -3.90
CA SER A 310 11.00 -33.81 -3.92
C SER A 310 11.54 -32.46 -3.48
N ILE A 311 10.72 -31.45 -3.16
CA ILE A 311 11.19 -30.10 -2.82
C ILE A 311 11.39 -29.89 -1.31
N PHE A 312 10.68 -30.64 -0.45
CA PHE A 312 10.76 -30.44 1.02
C PHE A 312 12.08 -30.92 1.66
N ALA A 313 12.75 -31.92 1.07
CA ALA A 313 14.01 -32.44 1.62
C ALA A 313 15.19 -31.46 1.46
N ILE A 314 15.16 -30.61 0.40
CA ILE A 314 16.27 -29.69 0.09
C ILE A 314 16.23 -28.44 0.98
N ALA A 315 15.03 -27.94 1.31
CA ALA A 315 14.87 -26.75 2.16
C ALA A 315 15.31 -27.00 3.61
N VAL A 316 15.05 -28.19 4.16
CA VAL A 316 15.44 -28.56 5.53
C VAL A 316 16.97 -28.64 5.67
N ILE A 317 17.67 -29.14 4.64
CA ILE A 317 19.14 -29.21 4.63
C ILE A 317 19.73 -27.79 4.56
N PHE A 318 19.14 -26.90 3.77
CA PHE A 318 19.63 -25.52 3.62
C PHE A 318 19.46 -24.69 4.90
N ALA A 319 18.32 -24.83 5.60
CA ALA A 319 18.06 -24.15 6.87
C ALA A 319 19.01 -24.60 7.98
N ALA A 320 19.34 -25.90 8.04
CA ALA A 320 20.32 -26.42 9.01
C ALA A 320 21.73 -25.86 8.77
N ILE A 321 22.14 -25.71 7.50
CA ILE A 321 23.44 -25.13 7.12
C ILE A 321 23.52 -23.64 7.51
N LEU A 322 22.45 -22.86 7.24
CA LEU A 322 22.35 -21.45 7.63
C LEU A 322 22.40 -21.26 9.15
N GLY A 323 21.74 -22.12 9.92
CA GLY A 323 21.79 -22.11 11.37
C GLY A 323 23.20 -22.30 11.93
N ILE A 324 23.96 -23.27 11.38
CA ILE A 324 25.35 -23.53 11.78
C ILE A 324 26.27 -22.35 11.44
N PHE A 325 26.03 -21.68 10.31
CA PHE A 325 26.83 -20.52 9.88
C PHE A 325 26.60 -19.30 10.79
N ASN A 326 25.33 -19.02 11.15
CA ASN A 326 24.98 -17.92 12.06
C ASN A 326 25.55 -18.13 13.48
N LEU A 327 25.57 -19.37 13.98
CA LEU A 327 26.18 -19.71 15.26
C LEU A 327 27.71 -19.46 15.29
N LYS A 328 28.42 -19.71 14.17
CA LYS A 328 29.85 -19.40 14.06
C LYS A 328 30.12 -17.89 14.05
N ILE A 329 29.26 -17.09 13.40
CA ILE A 329 29.39 -15.63 13.37
C ILE A 329 29.16 -15.03 14.76
N LEU A 330 28.15 -15.52 15.49
CA LEU A 330 27.88 -15.06 16.86
C LEU A 330 29.04 -15.37 17.82
N ARG A 331 29.64 -16.56 17.73
CA ARG A 331 30.83 -16.91 18.53
C ARG A 331 32.01 -15.97 18.26
N LYS A 332 32.27 -15.61 17.00
CA LYS A 332 33.34 -14.65 16.66
C LYS A 332 33.09 -13.25 17.24
N LYS A 333 31.85 -12.76 17.21
CA LYS A 333 31.50 -11.45 17.79
C LYS A 333 31.71 -11.40 19.31
N THR A 334 31.40 -12.48 20.03
CA THR A 334 31.63 -12.55 21.48
C THR A 334 33.12 -12.53 21.84
N VAL A 335 33.95 -13.28 21.11
CA VAL A 335 35.42 -13.29 21.31
C VAL A 335 36.01 -11.89 21.06
N LEU A 336 35.54 -11.18 20.03
CA LEU A 336 36.00 -9.83 19.72
C LEU A 336 35.63 -8.82 20.82
N LYS A 337 34.41 -8.89 21.38
CA LYS A 337 34.00 -8.02 22.49
C LYS A 337 34.88 -8.22 23.73
N VAL A 338 35.21 -9.47 24.06
CA VAL A 338 36.09 -9.79 25.21
C VAL A 338 37.52 -9.27 24.96
N ALA A 339 38.04 -9.41 23.74
CA ALA A 339 39.36 -8.88 23.38
C ALA A 339 39.42 -7.34 23.51
N ILE A 340 38.39 -6.63 23.06
CA ILE A 340 38.29 -5.16 23.18
C ILE A 340 38.22 -4.73 24.65
N ALA A 341 37.42 -5.42 25.48
CA ALA A 341 37.31 -5.11 26.90
C ALA A 341 38.66 -5.28 27.64
N ASN A 342 39.39 -6.35 27.33
CA ASN A 342 40.72 -6.59 27.91
C ASN A 342 41.76 -5.56 27.47
N LEU A 343 41.68 -5.08 26.22
CA LEU A 343 42.56 -4.02 25.73
C LEU A 343 42.29 -2.68 26.43
N GLY A 344 41.00 -2.35 26.65
CA GLY A 344 40.59 -1.17 27.40
C GLY A 344 41.17 -1.16 28.82
N GLN A 345 41.06 -2.27 29.55
CA GLN A 345 41.63 -2.38 30.91
C GLN A 345 43.15 -2.23 30.94
N ARG A 346 43.87 -2.75 29.93
CA ARG A 346 45.33 -2.59 29.82
C ARG A 346 45.73 -1.14 29.54
N LEU A 347 44.98 -0.44 28.69
CA LEU A 347 45.21 0.98 28.40
C LEU A 347 44.94 1.87 29.61
N THR A 348 43.95 1.54 30.46
CA THR A 348 43.72 2.28 31.71
C THR A 348 44.91 2.16 32.65
N ARG A 349 45.47 0.95 32.83
CA ARG A 349 46.65 0.74 33.70
C ARG A 349 47.91 1.46 33.22
N LEU A 350 48.06 1.68 31.90
CA LEU A 350 49.20 2.42 31.34
C LEU A 350 49.09 3.94 31.53
N LYS A 351 47.92 4.47 31.85
CA LYS A 351 47.74 5.90 32.16
C LYS A 351 48.03 6.23 33.63
N ASP A 352 48.08 5.23 34.48
CA ASP A 352 48.34 5.35 35.92
C ASP A 352 49.81 5.10 36.28
N CYS A 353 50.69 4.94 35.28
CA CYS A 353 52.15 4.88 35.38
C CYS A 353 52.74 6.07 34.61
#